data_AF-A0A136KUG7-F1
#
_entry.id   AF-A0A136KUG7-F1
#
_cell.length_a   1.000
_cell.length_b   1.000
_cell.length_c   1.000
_cell.angle_alpha   90.00
_cell.angle_beta   90.00
_cell.angle_gamma   90.00
#
_symmetry.space_group_name_H-M   'P 1'
#
loop_
_entity.id
_entity.type
_entity.pdbx_description
1 polymer ?
#
loop_
_entity_poly.entity_id
_entity_poly.type
_entity_poly.pdbx_seq_one_letter_code
_entity_poly.pdbx_strand_id
1 'polypeptide(L)'
;MWQEIAQIIDGYNVAGITQDYGSRMAYFGWKSITSAPSYGDILYGSERGSQADFEERYNELIAKKDLFLVTDFRDLNRQPLLKEKLEALPIFATGDGYIIYDLTK
;
A
#
# COMPACT_ATOMS: atom_id res chain seq x y z
N MET A 1 6.92 -2.51 -15.73
CA MET A 1 6.48 -2.29 -14.34
C MET A 1 5.15 -1.53 -14.25
N TRP A 2 5.06 -0.19 -14.30
CA TRP A 2 3.79 0.50 -14.00
C TRP A 2 2.59 0.12 -14.90
N GLN A 3 2.81 -0.05 -16.21
CA GLN A 3 1.77 -0.52 -17.13
C GLN A 3 1.34 -1.97 -16.86
N GLU A 4 2.28 -2.83 -16.49
CA GLU A 4 2.02 -4.23 -16.12
C GLU A 4 1.21 -4.28 -14.83
N ILE A 5 1.62 -3.54 -13.80
CA ILE A 5 0.85 -3.44 -12.54
C ILE A 5 -0.56 -2.95 -12.84
N ALA A 6 -0.71 -1.92 -13.69
CA ALA A 6 -2.02 -1.38 -14.07
C ALA A 6 -2.95 -2.41 -14.75
N GLN A 7 -2.39 -3.32 -15.56
CA GLN A 7 -3.13 -4.44 -16.16
C GLN A 7 -3.54 -5.47 -15.10
N ILE A 8 -2.64 -5.80 -14.16
CA ILE A 8 -2.89 -6.79 -13.10
C ILE A 8 -3.99 -6.31 -12.15
N ILE A 9 -4.01 -5.02 -11.81
CA ILE A 9 -4.98 -4.45 -10.86
C ILE A 9 -6.27 -3.95 -11.53
N ASP A 10 -6.47 -4.22 -12.81
CA ASP A 10 -7.67 -3.75 -13.51
C ASP A 10 -8.94 -4.33 -12.87
N GLY A 11 -9.93 -3.47 -12.64
CA GLY A 11 -11.17 -3.84 -11.93
C GLY A 11 -11.09 -3.88 -10.41
N TYR A 12 -9.92 -3.68 -9.79
CA TYR A 12 -9.75 -3.73 -8.33
C TYR A 12 -9.61 -2.34 -7.71
N ASN A 13 -10.11 -2.17 -6.49
CA ASN A 13 -9.85 -1.01 -5.64
C ASN A 13 -8.53 -1.22 -4.90
N VAL A 14 -7.53 -0.38 -5.19
CA VAL A 14 -6.17 -0.60 -4.68
C VAL A 14 -5.75 0.50 -3.71
N ALA A 15 -5.21 0.08 -2.57
CA ALA A 15 -4.39 0.94 -1.72
C ALA A 15 -2.91 0.53 -1.85
N GLY A 16 -1.98 1.39 -1.43
CA GLY A 16 -0.58 0.97 -1.47
C GLY A 16 0.46 1.97 -0.99
N ILE A 17 1.66 1.46 -0.76
CA ILE A 17 2.88 2.23 -0.53
C ILE A 17 3.69 2.26 -1.83
N THR A 18 3.85 3.46 -2.36
CA THR A 18 4.65 3.71 -3.57
C THR A 18 5.60 4.88 -3.33
N GLN A 19 6.68 4.97 -4.11
CA GLN A 19 7.70 6.01 -3.88
C GLN A 19 7.21 7.44 -4.17
N ASP A 20 6.00 7.61 -4.71
CA ASP A 20 5.48 8.86 -5.25
C ASP A 20 3.97 9.07 -5.03
N TYR A 21 3.41 8.42 -4.00
CA TYR A 21 1.98 8.52 -3.66
C TYR A 21 1.03 8.15 -4.81
N GLY A 22 1.45 7.20 -5.66
CA GLY A 22 0.68 6.71 -6.80
C GLY A 22 0.80 7.58 -8.05
N SER A 23 1.64 8.61 -8.04
CA SER A 23 1.79 9.53 -9.18
C SER A 23 2.22 8.82 -10.47
N ARG A 24 3.16 7.87 -10.39
CA ARG A 24 3.56 7.10 -11.58
C ARG A 24 2.50 6.09 -12.01
N MET A 25 1.67 5.61 -11.09
CA MET A 25 0.53 4.77 -11.44
C MET A 25 -0.50 5.57 -12.23
N ALA A 26 -0.81 6.79 -11.79
CA ALA A 26 -1.72 7.68 -12.50
C ALA A 26 -1.17 8.05 -13.89
N TYR A 27 0.12 8.37 -13.99
CA TYR A 27 0.73 8.81 -15.24
C TYR A 27 0.93 7.69 -16.27
N PHE A 28 1.52 6.55 -15.86
CA PHE A 28 1.86 5.46 -16.79
C PHE A 28 0.77 4.40 -16.91
N GLY A 29 0.00 4.18 -15.85
CA GLY A 29 -1.03 3.16 -15.76
C GLY A 29 -2.45 3.68 -15.98
N TRP A 30 -2.66 5.00 -15.98
CA TRP A 30 -3.99 5.62 -16.04
C TRP A 30 -4.94 5.11 -14.94
N LYS A 31 -4.38 4.76 -13.78
CA LYS A 31 -5.10 4.25 -12.60
C LYS A 31 -4.74 5.08 -11.38
N SER A 32 -5.75 5.45 -10.60
CA SER A 32 -5.56 6.06 -9.29
C SER A 32 -5.63 4.98 -8.21
N ILE A 33 -4.70 5.04 -7.25
CA ILE A 33 -4.70 4.19 -6.06
C ILE A 33 -4.81 5.06 -4.81
N THR A 34 -5.33 4.51 -3.72
CA THR A 34 -5.30 5.19 -2.42
C THR A 34 -3.90 5.04 -1.83
N SER A 35 -3.15 6.14 -1.75
CA SER A 35 -1.83 6.10 -1.13
C SER A 35 -1.96 5.91 0.37
N ALA A 36 -1.24 4.91 0.90
CA ALA A 36 -0.97 4.82 2.32
C ALA A 36 0.00 5.95 2.73
N PRO A 37 -0.05 6.41 3.99
CA PRO A 37 0.95 7.34 4.53
C PRO A 37 2.35 6.71 4.48
N SER A 38 3.34 7.50 4.09
CA SER A 38 4.74 7.11 4.21
C SER A 38 5.17 7.08 5.68
N TYR A 39 6.29 6.43 5.98
CA TYR A 39 6.87 6.48 7.32
C TYR A 39 7.20 7.94 7.73
N GLY A 40 7.59 8.78 6.77
CA GLY A 40 7.77 10.22 7.00
C GLY A 40 6.49 10.90 7.47
N ASP A 41 5.37 10.69 6.77
CA ASP A 41 4.08 11.25 7.14
C ASP A 41 3.63 10.78 8.54
N ILE A 42 3.86 9.50 8.83
CA ILE A 42 3.57 8.93 10.14
C ILE A 42 4.43 9.62 11.20
N LEU A 43 5.74 9.76 10.98
CA LEU A 43 6.63 10.45 11.93
C LEU A 43 6.19 11.89 12.18
N TYR A 44 5.95 12.67 11.12
CA TYR A 44 5.47 14.05 11.22
C TYR A 44 4.11 14.16 11.93
N GLY A 45 3.22 13.18 11.75
CA GLY A 45 1.93 13.13 12.44
C GLY A 45 1.97 12.54 13.86
N SER A 46 3.00 11.77 14.20
CA SER A 46 3.05 10.89 15.39
C SER A 46 3.53 11.53 16.68
N GLU A 47 3.67 12.85 16.75
CA GLU A 47 3.77 13.56 18.05
C GLU A 47 2.51 13.40 18.93
N ARG A 48 1.48 12.63 18.49
CA ARG A 48 0.21 12.41 19.21
C ARG A 48 -0.15 10.96 19.61
N GLY A 49 0.75 9.99 19.42
CA GLY A 49 0.77 8.76 20.24
C GLY A 49 -0.15 7.57 19.88
N SER A 50 0.30 6.41 20.36
CA SER A 50 -0.40 5.12 20.53
C SER A 50 -0.55 4.12 19.36
N GLN A 51 -0.53 2.83 19.72
CA GLN A 51 -0.73 1.66 18.86
C GLN A 51 -2.20 1.46 18.46
N ALA A 52 -3.15 2.00 19.25
CA ALA A 52 -4.58 1.97 18.92
C ALA A 52 -4.86 2.74 17.62
N ASP A 53 -4.15 3.85 17.40
CA ASP A 53 -4.23 4.66 16.20
C ASP A 53 -3.73 3.91 14.96
N PHE A 54 -2.83 2.93 15.08
CA PHE A 54 -2.38 2.15 13.93
C PHE A 54 -3.50 1.23 13.40
N GLU A 55 -4.14 0.45 14.28
CA GLU A 55 -5.17 -0.50 13.86
C GLU A 55 -6.37 0.21 13.23
N GLU A 56 -6.80 1.34 13.80
CA GLU A 56 -7.86 2.16 13.22
C GLU A 56 -7.49 2.67 11.83
N ARG A 57 -6.33 3.34 11.69
CA ARG A 57 -5.84 3.84 10.39
C ARG A 57 -5.66 2.73 9.37
N TYR A 58 -5.16 1.57 9.79
CA TYR A 58 -4.99 0.41 8.91
C TYR A 58 -6.36 -0.06 8.40
N ASN A 59 -7.32 -0.28 9.29
CA ASN A 59 -8.66 -0.71 8.93
C ASN A 59 -9.37 0.29 8.00
N GLU A 60 -9.21 1.59 8.25
CA GLU A 60 -9.73 2.64 7.36
C GLU A 60 -9.05 2.63 5.99
N LEU A 61 -7.73 2.46 5.94
CA LEU A 61 -6.94 2.43 4.71
C LEU A 61 -7.34 1.25 3.82
N ILE A 62 -7.54 0.07 4.40
CA ILE A 62 -7.90 -1.15 3.67
C ILE A 62 -9.42 -1.29 3.45
N ALA A 63 -10.24 -0.48 4.12
CA ALA A 63 -11.67 -0.53 3.96
C ALA A 63 -12.06 -0.29 2.50
N LYS A 64 -12.89 -1.20 1.95
CA LYS A 64 -13.35 -1.15 0.55
C LYS A 64 -12.20 -1.24 -0.47
N LYS A 65 -11.07 -1.84 -0.09
CA LYS A 65 -9.97 -2.17 -0.98
C LYS A 65 -9.92 -3.67 -1.19
N ASP A 66 -9.56 -4.06 -2.39
CA ASP A 66 -9.42 -5.44 -2.81
C ASP A 66 -7.94 -5.85 -2.78
N LEU A 67 -7.03 -4.93 -3.08
CA LEU A 67 -5.59 -5.20 -3.18
C LEU A 67 -4.75 -4.15 -2.46
N PHE A 68 -3.58 -4.57 -1.99
CA PHE A 68 -2.54 -3.68 -1.45
C PHE A 68 -1.25 -3.77 -2.28
N LEU A 69 -0.87 -2.69 -2.95
CA LEU A 69 0.36 -2.59 -3.75
C LEU A 69 1.53 -2.07 -2.92
N VAL A 70 2.67 -2.75 -2.98
CA VAL A 70 3.94 -2.28 -2.42
C VAL A 70 4.96 -2.16 -3.53
N THR A 71 5.50 -0.96 -3.71
CA THR A 71 6.69 -0.70 -4.55
C THR A 71 7.80 0.00 -3.76
N ASP A 72 7.49 0.72 -2.68
CA ASP A 72 8.51 1.28 -1.77
C ASP A 72 8.78 0.33 -0.59
N PHE A 73 9.60 -0.69 -0.84
CA PHE A 73 10.04 -1.62 0.20
C PHE A 73 10.87 -0.96 1.30
N ARG A 74 11.56 0.16 1.00
CA ARG A 74 12.37 0.86 2.01
C ARG A 74 11.47 1.55 3.02
N ASP A 75 10.39 2.15 2.55
CA ASP A 75 9.39 2.75 3.42
C ASP A 75 8.63 1.68 4.22
N LEU A 76 8.20 0.59 3.57
CA LEU A 76 7.55 -0.53 4.27
C LEU A 76 8.43 -1.12 5.38
N ASN A 77 9.72 -1.29 5.15
CA ASN A 77 10.66 -1.79 6.16
C ASN A 77 10.80 -0.88 7.39
N ARG A 78 10.38 0.39 7.29
CA ARG A 78 10.33 1.33 8.42
C ARG A 78 8.97 1.31 9.14
N GLN A 79 7.99 0.62 8.60
CA GLN A 79 6.64 0.46 9.15
C GLN A 79 6.40 -1.01 9.59
N PRO A 80 7.01 -1.48 10.70
CA PRO A 80 7.01 -2.90 11.06
C PRO A 80 5.61 -3.48 11.28
N LEU A 81 4.69 -2.73 11.89
CA LEU A 81 3.31 -3.18 12.11
C LEU A 81 2.56 -3.39 10.78
N LEU A 82 2.70 -2.46 9.83
CA LEU A 82 2.10 -2.60 8.50
C LEU A 82 2.72 -3.78 7.75
N LYS A 83 4.05 -3.92 7.82
CA LYS A 83 4.76 -5.03 7.21
C LYS A 83 4.26 -6.38 7.73
N GLU A 84 4.12 -6.52 9.04
CA GLU A 84 3.58 -7.74 9.67
C GLU A 84 2.16 -8.06 9.18
N LYS A 85 1.27 -7.06 9.10
CA LYS A 85 -0.08 -7.25 8.57
C LYS A 85 -0.07 -7.73 7.12
N LEU A 86 0.74 -7.11 6.26
CA LEU A 86 0.81 -7.46 4.84
C LEU A 86 1.45 -8.84 4.62
N GLU A 87 2.52 -9.18 5.34
CA GLU A 87 3.18 -10.49 5.22
C GLU A 87 2.30 -11.66 5.65
N ALA A 88 1.27 -11.41 6.45
CA ALA A 88 0.25 -12.40 6.81
C ALA A 88 -0.80 -12.64 5.71
N LEU A 89 -0.88 -11.78 4.70
CA LEU A 89 -1.87 -11.86 3.62
C LEU A 89 -1.36 -12.71 2.44
N PRO A 90 -2.27 -13.33 1.67
CA PRO A 90 -1.90 -13.98 0.42
C PRO A 90 -1.30 -12.98 -0.58
N ILE A 91 -0.24 -13.42 -1.28
CA ILE A 91 0.30 -12.68 -2.41
C ILE A 91 -0.64 -12.88 -3.61
N PHE A 92 -1.20 -11.80 -4.12
CA PHE A 92 -2.01 -11.77 -5.34
C PHE A 92 -1.11 -11.83 -6.59
N ALA A 93 -0.06 -11.01 -6.62
CA ALA A 93 0.93 -10.95 -7.68
C ALA A 93 2.26 -10.39 -7.18
N THR A 94 3.34 -10.72 -7.87
CA THR A 94 4.69 -10.18 -7.59
C THR A 94 5.48 -10.07 -8.89
N GLY A 95 6.42 -9.14 -8.94
CA GLY A 95 7.29 -8.95 -10.09
C GLY A 95 8.54 -8.16 -9.71
N ASP A 96 9.28 -7.73 -10.73
CA ASP A 96 10.48 -6.93 -10.51
C ASP A 96 10.11 -5.54 -9.96
N GLY A 97 10.36 -5.33 -8.66
CA GLY A 97 10.12 -4.07 -7.97
C GLY A 97 8.73 -3.89 -7.37
N TYR A 98 7.88 -4.92 -7.29
CA TYR A 98 6.58 -4.81 -6.64
C TYR A 98 6.04 -6.12 -6.04
N ILE A 99 5.22 -5.99 -5.00
CA ILE A 99 4.38 -7.07 -4.46
C ILE A 99 2.95 -6.54 -4.32
N ILE A 100 1.95 -7.38 -4.64
CA ILE A 100 0.53 -7.08 -4.47
C ILE A 100 -0.06 -8.13 -3.54
N TYR A 101 -0.66 -7.68 -2.45
CA TYR A 101 -1.35 -8.52 -1.47
C TYR A 101 -2.86 -8.50 -1.71
N ASP A 102 -3.51 -9.64 -1.49
CA ASP A 102 -4.96 -9.80 -1.53
C ASP A 102 -5.57 -9.40 -0.17
N LEU A 103 -6.46 -8.40 -0.15
CA LEU A 103 -7.13 -7.91 1.07
C LEU A 103 -8.50 -8.57 1.30
N THR A 104 -8.93 -9.47 0.40
CA THR A 104 -10.28 -10.06 0.43
C THR A 104 -10.34 -11.44 1.09
N LYS A 105 -9.19 -11.95 1.55
CA LYS A 105 -9.03 -13.30 2.09
C LYS A 105 -8.65 -13.33 3.56
#